data_AF-A0A961RTG3-F1
#
_entry.id   AF-A0A961RTG3-F1
#
_cell.length_a   1.000
_cell.length_b   1.000
_cell.length_c   1.000
_cell.angle_alpha   90.00
_cell.angle_beta   90.00
_cell.angle_gamma   90.00
#
_symmetry.space_group_name_H-M   'P 1'
#
loop_
_entity.id
_entity.type
_entity.pdbx_description
1 polymer ?
#
loop_
_entity_poly.entity_id
_entity_poly.type
_entity_poly.pdbx_seq_one_letter_code
_entity_poly.pdbx_strand_id
1 'polypeptide(L)'
;MIEIVLPQSPAEWLAVIAALVTLAIGLGFFLAPRIVLARMGLSGSPAHPEAVGEGRSSFAGFLIGLPVSALLFGQPDIHAAIGLAWLLASGGKIINIVVDGARS
;
A
#
# COMPACT_ATOMS: atom_id res chain seq x y z
N MET A 1 12.53 1.71 -25.13
CA MET A 1 12.74 3.00 -24.45
C MET A 1 11.58 3.16 -23.49
N ILE A 2 11.81 3.40 -22.19
CA ILE A 2 10.72 3.69 -21.26
C ILE A 2 10.28 5.13 -21.54
N GLU A 3 9.07 5.30 -22.07
CA GLU A 3 8.50 6.61 -22.34
C GLU A 3 7.62 7.00 -21.14
N ILE A 4 8.07 7.99 -20.36
CA ILE A 4 7.31 8.50 -19.23
C ILE A 4 6.22 9.42 -19.80
N VAL A 5 5.04 8.86 -20.02
CA VAL A 5 3.87 9.62 -20.47
C VAL A 5 3.33 10.42 -19.28
N LEU A 6 3.28 11.74 -19.44
CA LEU A 6 2.67 12.62 -18.45
C LEU A 6 1.15 12.46 -18.48
N PRO A 7 0.48 12.38 -17.32
CA PRO A 7 -0.97 12.25 -17.26
C PRO A 7 -1.67 13.46 -17.90
N GLN A 8 -2.60 13.19 -18.83
CA GLN A 8 -3.35 14.18 -19.61
C GLN A 8 -4.80 14.31 -19.16
N SER A 9 -5.35 13.28 -18.51
CA SER A 9 -6.74 13.26 -18.05
C SER A 9 -6.86 13.27 -16.52
N PRO A 10 -7.97 13.77 -15.94
CA PRO A 10 -8.21 13.69 -14.50
C PRO A 10 -8.14 12.26 -13.94
N ALA A 11 -8.55 11.27 -14.74
CA ALA A 11 -8.48 9.86 -14.36
C ALA A 11 -7.03 9.37 -14.25
N GLU A 12 -6.17 9.73 -15.21
CA GLU A 12 -4.74 9.41 -15.15
C GLU A 12 -4.05 10.10 -13.97
N TRP A 13 -4.41 11.36 -13.69
CA TRP A 13 -3.92 12.06 -12.50
C TRP A 13 -4.31 11.35 -11.21
N LEU A 14 -5.56 10.90 -11.09
CA LEU A 14 -6.01 10.13 -9.94
C LEU A 14 -5.22 8.82 -9.79
N ALA A 15 -4.97 8.14 -10.90
CA ALA A 15 -4.21 6.90 -10.92
C ALA A 15 -2.76 7.10 -10.46
N VAL A 16 -2.10 8.16 -10.94
CA VAL A 16 -0.74 8.54 -10.52
C VAL A 16 -0.70 8.93 -9.04
N ILE A 17 -1.67 9.72 -8.56
CA ILE A 17 -1.77 10.09 -7.15
C ILE A 17 -1.96 8.86 -6.27
N ALA A 18 -2.84 7.93 -6.67
CA ALA A 18 -3.05 6.68 -5.95
C ALA A 18 -1.76 5.85 -5.87
N ALA A 19 -0.98 5.77 -6.96
CA ALA A 19 0.31 5.11 -6.98
C ALA A 19 1.32 5.80 -6.03
N LEU A 20 1.42 7.12 -6.06
CA LEU A 20 2.32 7.90 -5.19
C LEU A 20 1.97 7.75 -3.70
N VAL A 21 0.68 7.79 -3.34
CA VAL A 21 0.23 7.56 -1.97
C VAL A 21 0.54 6.14 -1.52
N THR A 22 0.27 5.14 -2.37
CA THR A 22 0.58 3.73 -2.08
C THR A 22 2.08 3.53 -1.85
N LEU A 23 2.91 4.13 -2.71
CA LEU A 23 4.36 4.12 -2.58
C LEU A 23 4.83 4.77 -1.27
N ALA A 24 4.27 5.92 -0.91
CA ALA A 24 4.62 6.62 0.33
C ALA A 24 4.31 5.77 1.57
N ILE A 25 3.17 5.06 1.57
CA ILE A 25 2.82 4.12 2.64
C ILE A 25 3.83 2.96 2.69
N GLY A 26 4.16 2.37 1.53
CA GLY A 26 5.17 1.31 1.43
C GLY A 26 6.53 1.74 1.95
N LEU A 27 7.00 2.94 1.59
CA LEU A 27 8.24 3.53 2.11
C LEU A 27 8.19 3.74 3.63
N GLY A 28 7.03 4.14 4.17
CA GLY A 28 6.83 4.21 5.61
C GLY A 28 7.05 2.86 6.30
N PHE A 29 6.45 1.78 5.78
CA PHE A 29 6.66 0.42 6.28
C PHE A 29 8.10 -0.07 6.09
N PHE A 30 8.78 0.31 5.00
CA PHE A 30 10.16 -0.09 4.76
C PHE A 30 11.15 0.58 5.72
N LEU A 31 11.08 1.91 5.78
CA LEU A 31 12.05 2.75 6.49
C LEU A 31 11.78 2.76 8.00
N ALA A 32 10.52 2.92 8.39
CA ALA A 32 10.12 3.13 9.78
C ALA A 32 8.92 2.25 10.19
N PRO A 33 9.00 0.91 10.04
CA PRO A 33 7.88 -0.01 10.31
C PRO A 33 7.32 0.15 11.72
N ARG A 34 8.17 0.36 12.73
CA ARG A 34 7.74 0.54 14.13
C ARG A 34 6.84 1.76 14.32
N ILE A 35 7.15 2.87 13.65
CA ILE A 35 6.36 4.11 13.75
C ILE A 35 5.00 3.90 13.08
N VAL A 36 5.00 3.30 11.89
CA VAL A 36 3.78 3.05 11.12
C VAL A 36 2.87 2.05 11.85
N LEU A 37 3.41 0.93 12.32
CA LEU A 37 2.68 -0.06 13.11
C LEU A 37 2.13 0.54 14.42
N ALA A 38 2.93 1.34 15.14
CA ALA A 38 2.47 2.01 16.36
C ALA A 38 1.30 2.97 16.10
N ARG A 39 1.31 3.71 14.99
CA ARG A 39 0.18 4.58 14.59
C ARG A 39 -1.09 3.81 14.28
N MET A 40 -0.98 2.53 13.91
CA MET A 40 -2.12 1.65 13.70
C MET A 40 -2.57 0.93 14.98
N GLY A 41 -1.95 1.21 16.13
CA GLY A 41 -2.20 0.49 17.38
C GLY A 41 -1.60 -0.92 17.42
N LEU A 42 -0.88 -1.32 16.38
CA LEU A 42 -0.27 -2.64 16.21
C LEU A 42 1.16 -2.68 16.76
N SER A 43 1.46 -1.93 17.82
CA SER A 43 2.81 -1.92 18.41
C SER A 43 3.20 -3.33 18.81
N GLY A 44 4.07 -3.96 18.00
CA GLY A 44 4.57 -5.31 18.25
C GLY A 44 5.00 -5.45 19.69
N SER A 45 4.49 -6.48 20.37
CA SER A 45 4.91 -6.79 21.73
C SER A 45 6.44 -6.86 21.77
N PRO A 46 7.11 -6.34 22.81
CA PRO A 46 8.56 -6.47 22.97
C PRO A 46 9.04 -7.94 22.88
N ALA A 47 8.13 -8.89 23.09
CA ALA A 47 8.37 -10.32 22.99
C ALA A 47 8.52 -10.83 21.55
N HIS A 48 8.07 -10.09 20.52
CA HIS A 48 7.98 -10.57 19.12
C HIS A 48 8.55 -9.53 18.13
N PRO A 49 9.87 -9.26 18.15
CA PRO A 49 10.51 -8.32 17.23
C PRO A 49 10.36 -8.69 15.74
N GLU A 50 10.12 -9.96 15.43
CA GLU A 50 9.83 -10.47 14.08
C GLU A 50 8.59 -9.82 13.44
N ALA A 51 7.61 -9.38 14.23
CA ALA A 51 6.44 -8.65 13.73
C ALA A 51 6.81 -7.31 13.05
N VAL A 52 7.95 -6.73 13.42
CA VAL A 52 8.50 -5.53 12.76
C VAL A 52 9.14 -5.90 11.42
N GLY A 53 9.72 -7.10 11.31
CA GLY A 53 10.28 -7.65 10.08
C GLY A 53 9.20 -7.88 9.01
N GLU A 54 8.05 -8.40 9.41
CA GLU A 54 6.86 -8.57 8.55
C GLU A 54 6.38 -7.24 7.96
N GLY A 55 6.50 -6.13 8.70
CA GLY A 55 6.25 -4.80 8.17
C GLY A 55 7.11 -4.47 6.93
N ARG A 56 8.39 -4.86 6.94
CA ARG A 56 9.33 -4.59 5.84
C ARG A 56 9.20 -5.58 4.68
N SER A 57 9.00 -6.86 4.96
CA SER A 57 8.90 -7.89 3.90
C SER A 57 7.51 -7.91 3.28
N SER A 58 6.48 -8.11 4.10
CA SER A 58 5.13 -8.45 3.65
C SER A 58 4.33 -7.23 3.20
N PHE A 59 4.49 -6.09 3.89
CA PHE A 59 3.78 -4.86 3.52
C PHE A 59 4.57 -3.97 2.58
N ALA A 60 5.85 -3.71 2.88
CA ALA A 60 6.60 -2.73 2.10
C ALA A 60 6.92 -3.18 0.67
N GLY A 61 7.30 -4.44 0.46
CA GLY A 61 7.69 -4.94 -0.86
C GLY A 61 6.59 -4.75 -1.91
N PHE A 62 5.36 -5.16 -1.59
CA PHE A 62 4.22 -5.02 -2.49
C PHE A 62 3.80 -3.56 -2.68
N LEU A 63 3.73 -2.80 -1.58
CA LEU A 63 3.36 -1.38 -1.59
C LEU A 63 4.42 -0.47 -2.24
N ILE A 64 5.63 -0.97 -2.50
CA ILE A 64 6.67 -0.25 -3.26
C ILE A 64 6.71 -0.75 -4.70
N GLY A 65 6.84 -2.06 -4.91
CA GLY A 65 7.06 -2.65 -6.22
C GLY A 65 5.93 -2.38 -7.21
N LEU A 66 4.68 -2.50 -6.77
CA LEU A 66 3.51 -2.29 -7.63
C LEU A 66 3.37 -0.82 -8.09
N PRO A 67 3.37 0.20 -7.21
CA PRO A 67 3.29 1.59 -7.66
C PRO A 67 4.55 2.08 -8.38
N VAL A 68 5.75 1.60 -8.04
CA VAL A 68 6.96 1.91 -8.84
C VAL A 68 6.78 1.39 -10.27
N SER A 69 6.26 0.17 -10.42
CA SER A 69 5.95 -0.39 -11.75
C SER A 69 4.89 0.46 -12.47
N ALA A 70 3.83 0.89 -11.79
CA ALA A 70 2.81 1.74 -12.39
C ALA A 70 3.38 3.07 -12.90
N LEU A 71 4.25 3.71 -12.12
CA LEU A 71 4.88 4.99 -12.46
C LEU A 71 5.93 4.84 -13.58
N LEU A 72 6.66 3.73 -13.63
CA LEU A 72 7.67 3.49 -14.65
C LEU A 72 7.05 3.10 -15.99
N PHE A 73 6.03 2.24 -15.99
CA PHE A 73 5.47 1.68 -17.22
C PHE A 73 4.24 2.45 -17.73
N GLY A 74 3.55 3.22 -16.88
CA GLY A 74 2.40 4.03 -17.30
C GLY A 74 1.19 3.24 -17.79
N GLN A 75 1.18 1.90 -17.65
CA GLN A 75 0.15 1.06 -18.24
C GLN A 75 -1.16 1.12 -17.44
N PRO A 76 -2.32 1.20 -18.10
CA PRO A 76 -3.62 1.29 -17.42
C PRO A 76 -3.93 0.06 -16.58
N ASP A 77 -3.47 -1.12 -16.99
CA ASP A 77 -3.70 -2.38 -16.27
C ASP A 77 -3.02 -2.39 -14.89
N ILE A 78 -1.82 -1.80 -14.79
CA ILE A 78 -1.08 -1.72 -13.52
C ILE A 78 -1.76 -0.73 -12.57
N HIS A 79 -2.28 0.38 -13.10
CA HIS A 79 -3.05 1.34 -12.31
C HIS A 79 -4.38 0.73 -11.83
N ALA A 80 -5.06 -0.06 -12.67
CA ALA A 80 -6.25 -0.80 -12.28
C ALA A 80 -5.94 -1.82 -11.18
N ALA A 81 -4.79 -2.50 -11.22
CA ALA A 81 -4.35 -3.41 -10.17
C ALA A 81 -4.16 -2.70 -8.81
N ILE A 82 -3.63 -1.46 -8.80
CA ILE A 82 -3.55 -0.65 -7.57
C ILE A 82 -4.94 -0.35 -7.02
N GLY A 83 -5.87 0.08 -7.87
CA GLY A 83 -7.25 0.35 -7.47
C GLY A 83 -7.93 -0.90 -6.91
N LEU A 84 -7.78 -2.04 -7.58
CA LEU A 84 -8.31 -3.32 -7.14
C LEU A 84 -7.72 -3.75 -5.79
N ALA A 85 -6.41 -3.59 -5.59
CA ALA A 85 -5.76 -3.89 -4.31
C ALA A 85 -6.36 -3.08 -3.16
N TRP A 86 -6.64 -1.79 -3.35
CA TRP A 86 -7.30 -0.95 -2.35
C TRP A 86 -8.78 -1.30 -2.13
N LEU A 87 -9.51 -1.65 -3.18
CA LEU A 87 -10.88 -2.16 -3.06
C LEU A 87 -10.92 -3.45 -2.24
N LEU A 88 -10.02 -4.38 -2.50
CA LEU A 88 -9.91 -5.63 -1.73
C LEU A 88 -9.47 -5.36 -0.29
N ALA A 89 -8.53 -4.44 -0.06
CA ALA A 89 -8.09 -4.08 1.29
C ALA A 89 -9.22 -3.44 2.12
N SER A 90 -9.96 -2.51 1.53
CA SER A 90 -11.14 -1.90 2.17
C SER A 90 -12.26 -2.92 2.40
N GLY A 91 -12.52 -3.80 1.43
CA GLY A 91 -13.45 -4.93 1.58
C GLY A 91 -13.06 -5.87 2.72
N GLY A 92 -11.77 -6.24 2.81
CA GLY A 92 -11.23 -7.04 3.92
C GLY A 92 -11.45 -6.37 5.28
N LYS A 93 -11.28 -5.05 5.36
CA LYS A 93 -11.58 -4.28 6.59
C LYS A 93 -13.07 -4.30 6.94
N ILE A 94 -13.95 -4.21 5.95
CA ILE A 94 -15.40 -4.35 6.17
C ILE A 94 -15.71 -5.76 6.70
N ILE A 95 -15.14 -6.80 6.09
CA ILE A 95 -15.30 -8.19 6.54
C ILE A 95 -14.83 -8.35 7.98
N ASN A 96 -13.65 -7.84 8.34
CA ASN A 96 -13.13 -7.87 9.71
C ASN A 96 -14.10 -7.22 10.70
N ILE A 97 -14.68 -6.06 10.36
CA ILE A 97 -15.66 -5.38 11.21
C ILE A 97 -16.94 -6.22 11.38
N VAL A 98 -17.40 -6.88 10.32
CA VAL A 98 -18.65 -7.66 10.32
C VAL A 98 -18.48 -9.00 11.03
N VAL A 99 -17.35 -9.68 10.81
CA VAL A 99 -17.09 -11.04 11.31
C VAL A 99 -16.51 -11.01 12.73
N ASP A 100 -15.47 -10.22 12.95
CA ASP A 100 -14.72 -10.19 14.21
C ASP A 100 -15.19 -9.07 15.15
N GLY A 101 -16.01 -8.15 14.63
CA GLY A 101 -16.56 -7.02 15.38
C GLY A 101 -15.64 -5.80 15.39
N ALA A 102 -16.22 -4.61 15.59
CA ALA A 102 -15.50 -3.33 15.52
C ALA A 102 -14.48 -3.06 16.65
N ARG A 103 -14.23 -4.02 17.55
CA ARG A 103 -13.37 -3.87 18.74
C ARG A 103 -12.01 -4.58 18.66
N SER A 104 -11.70 -5.21 17.52
CA SER A 104 -10.39 -5.82 17.25
C SER A 104 -9.32 -4.78 16.92
#